data_AF-A0A9P7F0A5-F1
#
_entry.id   AF-A0A9P7F0A5-F1
#
_cell.length_a   1.000
_cell.length_b   1.000
_cell.length_c   1.000
_cell.angle_alpha   90.00
_cell.angle_beta   90.00
_cell.angle_gamma   90.00
#
_symmetry.space_group_name_H-M   'P 1'
#
loop_
_entity.id
_entity.type
_entity.pdbx_description
1 polymer ?
#
loop_
_entity_poly.entity_id
_entity_poly.type
_entity_poly.pdbx_seq_one_letter_code
_entity_poly.pdbx_strand_id
1 'polypeptide(L)'
;MSCGHGFITRKFVEKHTLCFDSLDACVALYERVEHSQEYKCCNIRIWGTPSPVFDIRPCTSHSKEPLTPKEKFSALFDKSVQSSWLALLGNRANTDPAHWSEEDRLEADDVRDWLSKQQLPGFIHGLSALQFLNNTVIFGLAKQPTTEATAAFIDKHRGMGSFQGLLLLGYNIDGRGSNWTNAAFLHFYRHLDASLAGEDKNVLQFSPIFAEHLLCKVKRYCTTFTKTDRTSFQALAKERTSNLKWVKGQNVKDSSGTVLPIPVVLDRESMDSIISSFEVRIHLFPSLFQSLKWVIQS
;
A
#
# COMPACT_ATOMS: atom_id res chain seq x y z
N MET A 1 8.22 -2.60 -0.83
CA MET A 1 8.77 -1.57 0.08
C MET A 1 7.76 -1.26 1.18
N SER A 2 8.10 -1.48 2.45
CA SER A 2 7.48 -0.73 3.55
C SER A 2 7.96 0.71 3.41
N CYS A 3 7.05 1.65 3.17
CA CYS A 3 7.38 3.08 3.20
C CYS A 3 7.49 3.59 4.66
N GLY A 4 8.06 2.79 5.56
CA GLY A 4 8.17 3.08 6.97
C GLY A 4 9.30 2.27 7.60
N HIS A 5 10.29 2.98 8.14
CA HIS A 5 11.44 2.58 8.96
C HIS A 5 11.38 1.17 9.60
N GLY A 6 11.59 0.15 8.78
CA GLY A 6 12.14 -1.13 9.21
C GLY A 6 13.58 -1.18 8.72
N PHE A 7 14.44 -1.89 9.45
CA PHE A 7 15.85 -2.10 9.06
C PHE A 7 16.00 -2.75 7.68
N ILE A 8 14.93 -3.40 7.20
CA ILE A 8 14.79 -3.99 5.86
C ILE A 8 14.56 -2.92 4.78
N THR A 9 15.55 -2.03 4.60
CA THR A 9 15.63 -1.20 3.39
C THR A 9 16.06 -2.05 2.20
N ARG A 10 15.85 -1.57 0.96
CA ARG A 10 16.39 -2.25 -0.23
C ARG A 10 17.91 -2.48 -0.12
N LYS A 11 18.65 -1.46 0.32
CA LYS A 11 20.10 -1.54 0.60
C LYS A 11 20.44 -2.61 1.65
N PHE A 12 19.59 -2.79 2.66
CA PHE A 12 19.75 -3.83 3.66
C PHE A 12 19.55 -5.23 3.06
N VAL A 13 18.49 -5.42 2.26
CA VAL A 13 18.20 -6.69 1.56
C VAL A 13 19.31 -7.04 0.57
N GLU A 14 19.82 -6.04 -0.17
CA GLU A 14 20.92 -6.23 -1.13
C GLU A 14 22.25 -6.55 -0.42
N LYS A 15 22.47 -6.00 0.78
CA LYS A 15 23.71 -6.22 1.55
C LYS A 15 23.67 -7.52 2.37
N HIS A 16 22.49 -7.91 2.87
CA HIS A 16 22.30 -9.07 3.72
C HIS A 16 21.28 -9.99 3.06
N THR A 17 21.71 -11.15 2.57
CA THR A 17 20.81 -12.19 2.07
C THR A 17 19.78 -12.52 3.15
N LEU A 18 18.51 -12.16 2.94
CA LEU A 18 17.44 -12.29 3.96
C LEU A 18 16.77 -13.68 3.97
N CYS A 19 17.50 -14.69 3.55
CA CYS A 19 17.09 -16.08 3.67
C CYS A 19 17.68 -16.61 4.99
N PHE A 20 16.87 -16.60 6.04
CA PHE A 20 17.26 -17.18 7.33
C PHE A 20 16.86 -18.64 7.36
N ASP A 21 17.81 -19.51 7.66
CA ASP A 21 17.58 -20.94 7.90
C ASP A 21 17.01 -21.23 9.31
N SER A 22 17.11 -20.25 10.21
CA SER A 22 16.76 -20.40 11.62
C SER A 22 16.41 -19.05 12.27
N LEU A 23 15.67 -19.12 13.38
CA LEU A 23 15.39 -17.97 14.23
C LEU A 23 16.69 -17.36 14.76
N ASP A 24 17.67 -18.19 15.15
CA ASP A 24 18.94 -17.73 15.72
C ASP A 24 19.78 -16.96 14.69
N ALA A 25 19.82 -17.40 13.43
CA ALA A 25 20.48 -16.66 12.35
C ALA A 25 19.82 -15.30 12.11
N CYS A 26 18.47 -15.24 12.17
CA CYS A 26 17.72 -13.99 12.08
C CYS A 26 18.07 -13.06 13.24
N VAL A 27 17.96 -13.54 14.48
CA VAL A 27 18.25 -12.76 15.69
C VAL A 27 19.68 -12.21 15.67
N ALA A 28 20.67 -13.04 15.35
CA ALA A 28 22.08 -12.63 15.30
C ALA A 28 22.34 -11.52 14.27
N LEU A 29 21.70 -11.57 13.10
CA LEU A 29 21.79 -10.47 12.12
C LEU A 29 21.22 -9.17 12.69
N TYR A 30 20.00 -9.22 13.23
CA TYR A 30 19.31 -8.01 13.70
C TYR A 30 19.99 -7.38 14.91
N GLU A 31 20.51 -8.19 15.84
CA GLU A 31 21.34 -7.70 16.95
C GLU A 31 22.60 -7.02 16.43
N ARG A 32 23.33 -7.63 15.49
CA ARG A 32 24.52 -7.00 14.89
C ARG A 32 24.19 -5.65 14.23
N VAL A 33 23.06 -5.59 13.54
CA VAL A 33 22.64 -4.41 12.78
C VAL A 33 22.20 -3.28 13.71
N GLU A 34 21.52 -3.59 14.81
CA GLU A 34 21.13 -2.63 15.84
C GLU A 34 22.33 -1.82 16.37
N HIS A 35 23.48 -2.49 16.52
CA HIS A 35 24.72 -1.85 16.97
C HIS A 35 25.44 -1.05 15.88
N SER A 36 25.01 -1.17 14.62
CA SER A 36 25.59 -0.43 13.50
C SER A 36 24.81 0.87 13.23
N GLN A 37 25.46 2.02 13.34
CA GLN A 37 24.87 3.32 12.95
C GLN A 37 24.72 3.50 11.42
N GLU A 38 24.93 2.43 10.64
CA GLU A 38 25.10 2.47 9.19
C GLU A 38 23.79 2.68 8.41
N TYR A 39 22.64 2.49 9.07
CA TYR A 39 21.32 2.57 8.44
C TYR A 39 20.56 3.83 8.91
N LYS A 40 21.00 5.00 8.43
CA LYS A 40 20.20 6.25 8.60
C LYS A 40 19.06 6.31 7.60
N CYS A 41 17.86 6.61 8.11
CA CYS A 41 16.59 6.44 7.42
C CYS A 41 16.17 7.65 6.55
N CYS A 42 15.29 7.39 5.58
CA CYS A 42 14.71 8.36 4.63
C CYS A 42 13.86 9.46 5.30
N ASN A 43 13.55 10.50 4.53
CA ASN A 43 12.84 11.72 4.96
C ASN A 43 11.45 11.42 5.60
N ILE A 44 11.41 11.46 6.94
CA ILE A 44 10.20 11.30 7.77
C ILE A 44 9.08 12.29 7.40
N ARG A 45 9.38 13.42 6.77
CA ARG A 45 8.35 14.41 6.44
C ARG A 45 7.45 13.92 5.30
N ILE A 46 7.96 13.07 4.41
CA ILE A 46 7.26 12.61 3.21
C ILE A 46 6.57 11.26 3.46
N TRP A 47 7.25 10.33 4.12
CA TRP A 47 6.75 8.96 4.29
C TRP A 47 6.21 8.70 5.71
N GLY A 48 6.61 9.54 6.68
CA GLY A 48 6.36 9.47 8.12
C GLY A 48 6.85 8.22 8.82
N THR A 49 6.50 8.10 10.10
CA THR A 49 7.01 7.06 10.99
C THR A 49 6.39 5.70 10.64
N PRO A 50 7.15 4.58 10.62
CA PRO A 50 6.58 3.24 10.57
C PRO A 50 5.63 3.04 11.74
N SER A 51 4.87 1.94 11.67
CA SER A 51 4.32 1.39 12.89
C SER A 51 5.48 1.01 13.83
N PRO A 52 5.44 1.42 15.11
CA PRO A 52 6.43 1.01 16.11
C PRO A 52 6.58 -0.50 16.23
N VAL A 53 5.55 -1.27 15.85
CA VAL A 53 5.58 -2.75 15.82
C VAL A 53 6.68 -3.32 14.91
N PHE A 54 7.18 -2.54 13.94
CA PHE A 54 8.24 -2.96 13.02
C PHE A 54 9.64 -2.55 13.46
N ASP A 55 9.77 -1.80 14.56
CA ASP A 55 11.07 -1.51 15.16
C ASP A 55 11.80 -2.80 15.54
N ILE A 56 13.13 -2.83 15.65
CA ILE A 56 13.86 -4.05 16.08
C ILE A 56 13.36 -4.52 17.43
N ARG A 57 13.10 -3.56 18.31
CA ARG A 57 12.62 -3.81 19.66
C ARG A 57 11.30 -3.09 19.93
N PRO A 58 10.18 -3.58 19.37
CA PRO A 58 8.90 -2.93 19.52
C PRO A 58 8.42 -3.04 20.98
N CYS A 59 7.82 -1.99 21.52
CA CYS A 59 7.06 -2.09 22.78
C CYS A 59 5.67 -2.68 22.48
N THR A 60 5.18 -3.56 23.35
CA THR A 60 3.80 -4.05 23.24
C THR A 60 2.82 -3.03 23.82
N SER A 61 1.53 -3.11 23.45
CA SER A 61 0.49 -2.25 24.04
C SER A 61 0.36 -2.40 25.55
N HIS A 62 0.87 -3.51 26.11
CA HIS A 62 0.74 -3.89 27.51
C HIS A 62 2.04 -3.76 28.31
N SER A 63 3.18 -3.50 27.65
CA SER A 63 4.47 -3.33 28.31
C SER A 63 5.23 -2.13 27.74
N LYS A 64 5.78 -1.31 28.64
CA LYS A 64 6.74 -0.26 28.26
C LYS A 64 8.10 -0.86 27.90
N GLU A 65 8.37 -2.10 28.30
CA GLU A 65 9.62 -2.77 27.99
C GLU A 65 9.65 -3.20 26.52
N PRO A 66 10.72 -2.85 25.79
CA PRO A 66 10.90 -3.26 24.41
C PRO A 66 11.10 -4.77 24.31
N LEU A 67 10.44 -5.42 23.34
CA LEU A 67 10.69 -6.83 23.03
C LEU A 67 12.13 -7.02 22.55
N THR A 68 12.72 -8.16 22.89
CA THR A 68 13.95 -8.63 22.27
C THR A 68 13.71 -9.00 20.80
N PRO A 69 14.75 -9.01 19.94
CA PRO A 69 14.62 -9.51 18.57
C PRO A 69 14.08 -10.93 18.52
N LYS A 70 14.49 -11.78 19.48
CA LYS A 70 13.99 -13.16 19.60
C LYS A 70 12.48 -13.20 19.81
N GLU A 71 11.96 -12.45 20.77
CA GLU A 71 10.51 -12.40 21.03
C GLU A 71 9.74 -11.86 19.83
N LYS A 72 10.24 -10.81 19.17
CA LYS A 72 9.64 -10.24 17.96
C LYS A 72 9.52 -11.27 16.84
N PHE A 73 10.60 -11.98 16.54
CA PHE A 73 10.65 -12.88 15.38
C PHE A 73 10.11 -14.27 15.66
N SER A 74 10.00 -14.70 16.92
CA SER A 74 9.56 -16.06 17.29
C SER A 74 8.26 -16.47 16.61
N ALA A 75 7.26 -15.59 16.55
CA ALA A 75 5.98 -15.89 15.92
C ALA A 75 6.08 -16.11 14.40
N LEU A 76 7.03 -15.47 13.71
CA LEU A 76 7.26 -15.67 12.27
C LEU A 76 7.94 -17.00 11.98
N PHE A 77 8.72 -17.51 12.93
CA PHE A 77 9.39 -18.81 12.84
C PHE A 77 8.56 -19.95 13.43
N ASP A 78 7.32 -19.69 13.85
CA ASP A 78 6.44 -20.75 14.31
C ASP A 78 6.21 -21.79 13.20
N LYS A 79 6.31 -23.08 13.55
CA LYS A 79 6.19 -24.17 12.57
C LYS A 79 4.83 -24.17 11.88
N SER A 80 3.76 -23.76 12.56
CA SER A 80 2.41 -23.69 11.97
C SER A 80 2.32 -22.60 10.92
N VAL A 81 2.95 -21.45 11.14
CA VAL A 81 3.02 -20.33 10.18
C VAL A 81 3.83 -20.73 8.96
N GLN A 82 5.00 -21.36 9.16
CA GLN A 82 5.83 -21.85 8.06
C GLN A 82 5.12 -22.92 7.24
N SER A 83 4.48 -23.88 7.92
CA SER A 83 3.74 -24.96 7.25
C SER A 83 2.54 -24.42 6.47
N SER A 84 1.82 -23.44 7.01
CA SER A 84 0.68 -22.84 6.32
C SER A 84 1.12 -22.00 5.11
N TRP A 85 2.28 -21.33 5.19
CA TRP A 85 2.89 -20.63 4.06
C TRP A 85 3.30 -21.59 2.94
N LEU A 86 3.97 -22.70 3.28
CA LEU A 86 4.31 -23.74 2.31
C LEU A 86 3.07 -24.36 1.69
N ALA A 87 2.00 -24.57 2.48
CA ALA A 87 0.73 -25.06 1.98
C ALA A 87 0.06 -24.08 1.00
N LEU A 88 0.13 -22.76 1.27
CA LEU A 88 -0.35 -21.73 0.35
C LEU A 88 0.43 -21.76 -0.99
N LEU A 89 1.75 -21.93 -0.92
CA LEU A 89 2.60 -22.03 -2.12
C LEU A 89 2.39 -23.33 -2.89
N GLY A 90 2.05 -24.42 -2.21
CA GLY A 90 1.86 -25.74 -2.82
C GLY A 90 3.11 -26.19 -3.60
N ASN A 91 2.91 -26.63 -4.85
CA ASN A 91 3.98 -27.10 -5.73
C ASN A 91 4.99 -26.02 -6.12
N ARG A 92 4.69 -24.75 -5.83
CA ARG A 92 5.55 -23.61 -6.12
C ARG A 92 6.61 -23.40 -5.05
N ALA A 93 6.46 -24.05 -3.89
CA ALA A 93 7.46 -23.99 -2.83
C ALA A 93 8.84 -24.41 -3.37
N ASN A 94 9.89 -23.66 -2.98
CA ASN A 94 11.27 -23.87 -3.40
C ASN A 94 11.55 -23.71 -4.90
N THR A 95 10.65 -23.05 -5.64
CA THR A 95 10.90 -22.65 -7.04
C THR A 95 11.14 -21.15 -7.11
N ASP A 96 11.84 -20.69 -8.15
CA ASP A 96 12.14 -19.27 -8.35
C ASP A 96 10.93 -18.53 -8.96
N PRO A 97 10.32 -17.56 -8.26
CA PRO A 97 9.16 -16.80 -8.75
C PRO A 97 9.43 -16.01 -10.04
N ALA A 98 10.70 -15.73 -10.36
CA ALA A 98 11.06 -15.09 -11.62
C ALA A 98 10.68 -15.93 -12.85
N HIS A 99 10.49 -17.24 -12.67
CA HIS A 99 10.12 -18.19 -13.72
C HIS A 99 8.64 -18.61 -13.68
N TRP A 100 7.84 -18.05 -12.77
CA TRP A 100 6.40 -18.35 -12.72
C TRP A 100 5.66 -17.62 -13.84
N SER A 101 4.78 -18.33 -14.54
CA SER A 101 3.80 -17.70 -15.42
C SER A 101 2.83 -16.81 -14.60
N GLU A 102 2.05 -15.96 -15.26
CA GLU A 102 1.07 -15.15 -14.54
C GLU A 102 0.00 -16.04 -13.88
N GLU A 103 -0.41 -17.11 -14.56
CA GLU A 103 -1.36 -18.12 -14.06
C GLU A 103 -0.80 -18.87 -12.85
N ASP A 104 0.52 -18.96 -12.75
CA ASP A 104 1.23 -19.58 -11.64
C ASP A 104 1.35 -18.70 -10.40
N ARG A 105 0.98 -17.42 -10.46
CA ARG A 105 1.07 -16.54 -9.28
C ARG A 105 -0.13 -16.72 -8.36
N LEU A 106 0.10 -16.52 -7.07
CA LEU A 106 -0.97 -16.53 -6.06
C LEU A 106 -1.96 -15.40 -6.32
N GLU A 107 -3.25 -15.64 -6.06
CA GLU A 107 -4.22 -14.55 -6.06
C GLU A 107 -3.95 -13.61 -4.88
N ALA A 108 -4.13 -12.30 -5.10
CA ALA A 108 -3.89 -11.30 -4.07
C ALA A 108 -4.80 -11.50 -2.84
N ASP A 109 -6.03 -11.96 -3.07
CA ASP A 109 -7.00 -12.25 -2.02
C ASP A 109 -6.59 -13.47 -1.19
N ASP A 110 -6.03 -14.52 -1.80
CA ASP A 110 -5.54 -15.70 -1.08
C ASP A 110 -4.41 -15.35 -0.12
N VAL A 111 -3.47 -14.50 -0.56
CA VAL A 111 -2.37 -14.02 0.29
C VAL A 111 -2.89 -13.19 1.46
N ARG A 112 -3.88 -12.32 1.23
CA ARG A 112 -4.51 -11.53 2.29
C ARG A 112 -5.26 -12.39 3.29
N ASP A 113 -6.03 -13.35 2.80
CA ASP A 113 -6.81 -14.26 3.64
C ASP A 113 -5.90 -15.16 4.46
N TRP A 114 -4.81 -15.65 3.86
CA TRP A 114 -3.75 -16.35 4.59
C TRP A 114 -3.16 -15.48 5.69
N LEU A 115 -2.77 -14.24 5.39
CA LEU A 115 -2.14 -13.34 6.35
C LEU A 115 -3.08 -12.99 7.52
N SER A 116 -4.36 -12.77 7.21
CA SER A 116 -5.40 -12.53 8.22
C SER A 116 -5.55 -13.72 9.18
N LYS A 117 -5.47 -14.95 8.67
CA LYS A 117 -5.56 -16.16 9.50
C LYS A 117 -4.37 -16.33 10.44
N GLN A 118 -3.18 -15.84 10.08
CA GLN A 118 -1.99 -16.02 10.91
C GLN A 118 -2.03 -15.18 12.20
N GLN A 119 -2.86 -14.13 12.26
CA GLN A 119 -2.98 -13.24 13.43
C GLN A 119 -1.61 -12.71 13.93
N LEU A 120 -0.66 -12.52 13.01
CA LEU A 120 0.70 -12.09 13.33
C LEU A 120 0.70 -10.63 13.82
N PRO A 121 1.36 -10.33 14.96
CA PRO A 121 1.50 -8.97 15.44
C PRO A 121 2.00 -8.02 14.35
N GLY A 122 1.31 -6.88 14.21
CA GLY A 122 1.61 -5.89 13.18
C GLY A 122 0.96 -6.13 11.82
N PHE A 123 0.44 -7.34 11.54
CA PHE A 123 -0.28 -7.67 10.30
C PHE A 123 -1.78 -7.93 10.49
N ILE A 124 -2.25 -7.97 11.74
CA ILE A 124 -3.67 -8.20 12.09
C ILE A 124 -4.59 -7.14 11.44
N HIS A 125 -4.13 -5.89 11.35
CA HIS A 125 -4.91 -4.77 10.84
C HIS A 125 -4.09 -3.82 9.97
N GLY A 126 -4.76 -3.19 9.01
CA GLY A 126 -4.30 -1.95 8.39
C GLY A 126 -3.24 -2.09 7.31
N LEU A 127 -2.51 -0.99 7.11
CA LEU A 127 -1.55 -0.74 6.04
C LEU A 127 -0.47 -1.82 5.91
N SER A 128 -0.07 -2.44 7.02
CA SER A 128 0.96 -3.46 7.05
C SER A 128 0.63 -4.70 6.22
N ALA A 129 -0.64 -5.12 6.25
CA ALA A 129 -1.10 -6.28 5.49
C ALA A 129 -1.04 -6.01 3.98
N LEU A 130 -1.42 -4.80 3.55
CA LEU A 130 -1.29 -4.35 2.17
C LEU A 130 0.18 -4.17 1.76
N GLN A 131 1.06 -3.74 2.68
CA GLN A 131 2.49 -3.67 2.41
C GLN A 131 3.11 -5.06 2.24
N PHE A 132 2.67 -6.04 3.02
CA PHE A 132 3.07 -7.43 2.82
C PHE A 132 2.63 -7.93 1.45
N LEU A 133 1.36 -7.75 1.10
CA LEU A 133 0.84 -8.09 -0.22
C LEU A 133 1.60 -7.38 -1.35
N ASN A 134 1.93 -6.10 -1.19
CA ASN A 134 2.72 -5.37 -2.16
C ASN A 134 4.10 -6.01 -2.38
N ASN A 135 4.72 -6.49 -1.30
CA ASN A 135 6.00 -7.19 -1.42
C ASN A 135 5.83 -8.52 -2.15
N THR A 136 4.78 -9.30 -1.88
CA THR A 136 4.56 -10.56 -2.61
C THR A 136 4.33 -10.31 -4.10
N VAL A 137 3.65 -9.22 -4.47
CA VAL A 137 3.49 -8.79 -5.87
C VAL A 137 4.83 -8.38 -6.49
N ILE A 138 5.61 -7.53 -5.81
CA ILE A 138 6.93 -7.08 -6.29
C ILE A 138 7.91 -8.25 -6.48
N PHE A 139 7.84 -9.27 -5.61
CA PHE A 139 8.65 -10.48 -5.72
C PHE A 139 8.10 -11.51 -6.72
N GLY A 140 7.02 -11.21 -7.44
CA GLY A 140 6.42 -12.12 -8.42
C GLY A 140 5.71 -13.32 -7.82
N LEU A 141 5.47 -13.33 -6.50
CA LEU A 141 4.77 -14.41 -5.80
C LEU A 141 3.25 -14.33 -5.99
N ALA A 142 2.71 -13.12 -6.06
CA ALA A 142 1.28 -12.87 -6.14
C ALA A 142 0.94 -11.95 -7.32
N LYS A 143 -0.27 -12.12 -7.84
CA LYS A 143 -0.86 -11.23 -8.84
C LYS A 143 -1.14 -9.86 -8.24
N GLN A 144 -1.00 -8.83 -9.06
CA GLN A 144 -1.37 -7.48 -8.65
C GLN A 144 -2.89 -7.40 -8.47
N PRO A 145 -3.40 -6.84 -7.34
CA PRO A 145 -4.83 -6.66 -7.19
C PRO A 145 -5.34 -5.63 -8.20
N THR A 146 -6.57 -5.82 -8.67
CA THR A 146 -7.22 -4.87 -9.57
C THR A 146 -7.58 -3.57 -8.85
N THR A 147 -7.91 -2.54 -9.62
CA THR A 147 -8.45 -1.28 -9.07
C THR A 147 -9.76 -1.51 -8.32
N GLU A 148 -10.59 -2.43 -8.81
CA GLU A 148 -11.87 -2.79 -8.21
C GLU A 148 -11.67 -3.48 -6.86
N ALA A 149 -10.76 -4.47 -6.79
CA ALA A 149 -10.45 -5.18 -5.55
C ALA A 149 -9.85 -4.24 -4.50
N THR A 150 -8.97 -3.32 -4.93
CA THR A 150 -8.37 -2.32 -4.05
C THR A 150 -9.41 -1.32 -3.55
N ALA A 151 -10.32 -0.86 -4.42
CA ALA A 151 -11.40 0.03 -4.01
C ALA A 151 -12.39 -0.64 -3.05
N ALA A 152 -12.74 -1.91 -3.27
CA ALA A 152 -13.57 -2.68 -2.35
C ALA A 152 -12.90 -2.82 -0.97
N PHE A 153 -11.57 -3.00 -0.94
CA PHE A 153 -10.81 -2.98 0.30
C PHE A 153 -10.91 -1.63 1.02
N ILE A 154 -10.73 -0.51 0.29
CA ILE A 154 -10.83 0.84 0.85
C ILE A 154 -12.24 1.09 1.42
N ASP A 155 -13.27 0.66 0.70
CA ASP A 155 -14.67 0.80 1.12
C ASP A 155 -15.00 -0.03 2.36
N LYS A 156 -14.45 -1.24 2.49
CA LYS A 156 -14.60 -2.07 3.69
C LYS A 156 -13.89 -1.45 4.91
N HIS A 157 -12.86 -0.63 4.68
CA HIS A 157 -12.01 -0.07 5.73
C HIS A 157 -12.07 1.47 5.78
N ARG A 158 -13.28 2.04 5.78
CA ARG A 158 -13.53 3.51 5.72
C ARG A 158 -12.85 4.34 6.83
N GLY A 159 -12.48 3.69 7.94
CA GLY A 159 -11.70 4.30 9.02
C GLY A 159 -10.21 4.50 8.72
N MET A 160 -9.69 3.94 7.62
CA MET A 160 -8.28 4.02 7.25
C MET A 160 -7.93 5.26 6.43
N GLY A 161 -6.62 5.52 6.32
CA GLY A 161 -6.09 6.73 5.69
C GLY A 161 -6.45 6.88 4.22
N SER A 162 -6.66 5.79 3.48
CA SER A 162 -6.96 5.83 2.04
C SER A 162 -8.35 6.35 1.74
N PHE A 163 -9.37 5.88 2.48
CA PHE A 163 -10.72 6.41 2.38
C PHE A 163 -10.77 7.89 2.80
N GLN A 164 -10.13 8.23 3.92
CA GLN A 164 -9.99 9.63 4.37
C GLN A 164 -9.21 10.48 3.37
N GLY A 165 -8.23 9.90 2.70
CA GLY A 165 -7.48 10.52 1.61
C GLY A 165 -8.41 10.95 0.48
N LEU A 166 -9.29 10.06 0.01
CA LEU A 166 -10.28 10.40 -1.02
C LEU A 166 -11.18 11.57 -0.58
N LEU A 167 -11.69 11.56 0.65
CA LEU A 167 -12.50 12.68 1.16
C LEU A 167 -11.72 14.00 1.18
N LEU A 168 -10.47 13.98 1.62
CA LEU A 168 -9.60 15.16 1.68
C LEU A 168 -9.22 15.71 0.30
N LEU A 169 -9.24 14.85 -0.72
CA LEU A 169 -9.09 15.27 -2.11
C LEU A 169 -10.38 15.83 -2.72
N GLY A 170 -11.50 15.78 -1.99
CA GLY A 170 -12.77 16.40 -2.38
C GLY A 170 -13.79 15.43 -2.98
N TYR A 171 -13.52 14.12 -3.00
CA TYR A 171 -14.50 13.15 -3.47
C TYR A 171 -15.67 13.04 -2.47
N ASN A 172 -16.90 13.26 -2.94
CA ASN A 172 -18.11 13.10 -2.14
C ASN A 172 -18.61 11.65 -2.21
N ILE A 173 -17.97 10.76 -1.43
CA ILE A 173 -18.26 9.31 -1.40
C ILE A 173 -18.88 8.85 -0.07
N ASP A 174 -18.99 9.73 0.93
CA ASP A 174 -19.49 9.33 2.24
C ASP A 174 -21.00 9.05 2.21
N GLY A 175 -21.41 7.87 2.67
CA GLY A 175 -22.82 7.45 2.70
C GLY A 175 -23.43 7.07 1.35
N ARG A 176 -22.64 7.08 0.25
CA ARG A 176 -23.16 6.83 -1.11
C ARG A 176 -23.05 5.37 -1.59
N GLY A 177 -22.40 4.51 -0.82
CA GLY A 177 -22.21 3.09 -1.13
C GLY A 177 -20.93 2.77 -1.91
N SER A 178 -20.62 1.48 -2.06
CA SER A 178 -19.32 0.98 -2.52
C SER A 178 -18.93 1.39 -3.94
N ASN A 179 -19.91 1.54 -4.85
CA ASN A 179 -19.67 1.97 -6.23
C ASN A 179 -19.02 3.36 -6.32
N TRP A 180 -19.29 4.23 -5.35
CA TRP A 180 -18.72 5.57 -5.29
C TRP A 180 -17.24 5.55 -4.90
N THR A 181 -16.90 4.70 -3.93
CA THR A 181 -15.50 4.44 -3.56
C THR A 181 -14.72 3.87 -4.75
N ASN A 182 -15.34 2.96 -5.52
CA ASN A 182 -14.76 2.42 -6.75
C ASN A 182 -14.48 3.50 -7.80
N ALA A 183 -15.48 4.31 -8.15
CA ALA A 183 -15.33 5.38 -9.12
C ALA A 183 -14.25 6.40 -8.70
N ALA A 184 -14.25 6.82 -7.43
CA ALA A 184 -13.27 7.76 -6.89
C ALA A 184 -11.85 7.20 -6.91
N PHE A 185 -11.66 5.95 -6.51
CA PHE A 185 -10.36 5.31 -6.54
C PHE A 185 -9.85 5.07 -7.97
N LEU A 186 -10.72 4.64 -8.89
CA LEU A 186 -10.36 4.46 -10.30
C LEU A 186 -10.00 5.79 -10.97
N HIS A 187 -10.75 6.86 -10.71
CA HIS A 187 -10.43 8.21 -11.17
C HIS A 187 -9.05 8.63 -10.66
N PHE A 188 -8.81 8.49 -9.34
CA PHE A 188 -7.52 8.79 -8.74
C PHE A 188 -6.38 8.00 -9.39
N TYR A 189 -6.53 6.67 -9.52
CA TYR A 189 -5.53 5.81 -10.14
C TYR A 189 -5.20 6.24 -11.58
N ARG A 190 -6.22 6.49 -12.43
CA ARG A 190 -6.04 6.93 -13.82
C ARG A 190 -5.36 8.30 -13.91
N HIS A 191 -5.69 9.21 -12.99
CA HIS A 191 -5.04 10.51 -12.90
C HIS A 191 -3.54 10.36 -12.63
N LEU A 192 -3.16 9.49 -11.69
CA LEU A 192 -1.74 9.17 -11.44
C LEU A 192 -1.07 8.54 -12.65
N ASP A 193 -1.75 7.59 -13.29
CA ASP A 193 -1.24 6.89 -14.46
C ASP A 193 -0.98 7.86 -15.62
N ALA A 194 -1.89 8.80 -15.87
CA ALA A 194 -1.71 9.83 -16.89
C ALA A 194 -0.61 10.85 -16.53
N SER A 195 -0.41 11.11 -15.24
CA SER A 195 0.50 12.16 -14.76
C SER A 195 1.95 11.71 -14.56
N LEU A 196 2.18 10.42 -14.25
CA LEU A 196 3.51 9.89 -13.98
C LEU A 196 4.22 9.47 -15.28
N ALA A 197 5.51 9.78 -15.39
CA ALA A 197 6.31 9.24 -16.49
C ALA A 197 6.62 7.75 -16.27
N GLY A 198 6.85 6.99 -17.35
CA GLY A 198 7.14 5.55 -17.26
C GLY A 198 8.34 5.21 -16.36
N GLU A 199 9.40 6.04 -16.37
CA GLU A 199 10.55 5.87 -15.47
C GLU A 199 10.16 6.04 -13.99
N ASP A 200 9.34 7.04 -13.68
CA ASP A 200 8.85 7.26 -12.30
C ASP A 200 7.94 6.10 -11.87
N LYS A 201 7.05 5.63 -12.76
CA LYS A 201 6.21 4.46 -12.51
C LYS A 201 7.04 3.21 -12.18
N ASN A 202 8.13 2.99 -12.92
CA ASN A 202 9.02 1.86 -12.69
C ASN A 202 9.74 1.97 -11.34
N VAL A 203 10.24 3.16 -10.98
CA VAL A 203 10.90 3.39 -9.69
C VAL A 203 9.92 3.25 -8.52
N LEU A 204 8.71 3.77 -8.67
CA LEU A 204 7.66 3.74 -7.65
C LEU A 204 6.94 2.39 -7.55
N GLN A 205 7.16 1.50 -8.53
CA GLN A 205 6.38 0.26 -8.69
C GLN A 205 4.88 0.57 -8.74
N PHE A 206 4.51 1.46 -9.67
CA PHE A 206 3.15 1.99 -9.80
C PHE A 206 2.12 0.88 -10.00
N SER A 207 1.15 0.83 -9.08
CA SER A 207 0.13 -0.20 -8.99
C SER A 207 -1.08 0.34 -8.19
N PRO A 208 -2.22 -0.36 -8.18
CA PRO A 208 -3.33 -0.04 -7.29
C PRO A 208 -2.91 0.01 -5.81
N ILE A 209 -2.00 -0.87 -5.38
CA ILE A 209 -1.48 -0.85 -4.00
C ILE A 209 -0.67 0.43 -3.75
N PHE A 210 0.16 0.86 -4.70
CA PHE A 210 0.87 2.13 -4.59
C PHE A 210 -0.09 3.32 -4.46
N ALA A 211 -1.15 3.36 -5.28
CA ALA A 211 -2.14 4.44 -5.24
C ALA A 211 -2.89 4.47 -3.89
N GLU A 212 -3.27 3.32 -3.35
CA GLU A 212 -3.86 3.22 -2.00
C GLU A 212 -2.91 3.75 -0.92
N HIS A 213 -1.63 3.32 -0.95
CA HIS A 213 -0.62 3.75 0.00
C HIS A 213 -0.40 5.27 -0.05
N LEU A 214 -0.45 5.85 -1.24
CA LEU A 214 -0.35 7.29 -1.44
C LEU A 214 -1.55 8.03 -0.84
N LEU A 215 -2.77 7.54 -1.04
CA LEU A 215 -3.98 8.12 -0.43
C LEU A 215 -3.84 8.15 1.10
N CYS A 216 -3.30 7.09 1.69
CA CYS A 216 -3.01 7.04 3.13
C CYS A 216 -2.07 8.16 3.62
N LYS A 217 -1.27 8.77 2.73
CA LYS A 217 -0.37 9.88 3.07
C LYS A 217 -1.00 11.26 2.85
N VAL A 218 -2.09 11.38 2.10
CA VAL A 218 -2.77 12.67 1.84
C VAL A 218 -3.08 13.42 3.14
N LYS A 219 -3.67 12.74 4.13
CA LYS A 219 -3.96 13.36 5.45
C LYS A 219 -2.70 13.90 6.13
N ARG A 220 -1.58 13.18 5.99
CA ARG A 220 -0.28 13.58 6.56
C ARG A 220 0.25 14.81 5.83
N TYR A 221 0.20 14.84 4.50
CA TYR A 221 0.56 16.01 3.72
C TYR A 221 -0.27 17.23 4.13
N CYS A 222 -1.60 17.10 4.19
CA CYS A 222 -2.48 18.17 4.64
C CYS A 222 -2.08 18.69 6.03
N THR A 223 -1.81 17.80 6.99
CA THR A 223 -1.41 18.19 8.35
C THR A 223 -0.04 18.88 8.38
N THR A 224 0.95 18.33 7.69
CA THR A 224 2.32 18.85 7.69
C THR A 224 2.36 20.25 7.07
N PHE A 225 1.79 20.44 5.88
CA PHE A 225 1.82 21.72 5.19
C PHE A 225 1.00 22.81 5.89
N THR A 226 -0.12 22.44 6.53
CA THR A 226 -0.88 23.39 7.36
C THR A 226 -0.04 23.86 8.55
N LYS A 227 0.77 22.98 9.14
CA LYS A 227 1.61 23.31 10.31
C LYS A 227 2.86 24.12 9.94
N THR A 228 3.51 23.82 8.80
CA THR A 228 4.77 24.47 8.41
C THR A 228 4.54 25.80 7.72
N ASP A 229 3.61 25.85 6.76
CA ASP A 229 3.53 26.96 5.81
C ASP A 229 2.17 27.67 5.86
N ARG A 230 1.27 27.27 6.79
CA ARG A 230 -0.12 27.75 6.92
C ARG A 230 -0.93 27.73 5.62
N THR A 231 -0.47 26.97 4.63
CA THR A 231 -1.05 26.90 3.29
C THR A 231 -1.76 25.56 3.15
N SER A 232 -2.95 25.54 2.55
CA SER A 232 -3.68 24.29 2.35
C SER A 232 -2.97 23.42 1.30
N PHE A 233 -3.02 22.10 1.47
CA PHE A 233 -2.44 21.16 0.50
C PHE A 233 -3.00 21.38 -0.92
N GLN A 234 -4.27 21.75 -1.03
CA GLN A 234 -4.93 22.07 -2.29
C GLN A 234 -4.37 23.35 -2.92
N ALA A 235 -4.08 24.39 -2.13
CA ALA A 235 -3.47 25.62 -2.63
C ALA A 235 -2.05 25.36 -3.13
N LEU A 236 -1.24 24.61 -2.37
CA LEU A 236 0.10 24.18 -2.80
C LEU A 236 0.05 23.33 -4.07
N ALA A 237 -0.89 22.37 -4.15
CA ALA A 237 -1.05 21.54 -5.35
C ALA A 237 -1.40 22.40 -6.57
N LYS A 238 -2.30 23.39 -6.44
CA LYS A 238 -2.65 24.32 -7.52
C LYS A 238 -1.46 25.19 -7.95
N GLU A 239 -0.79 25.84 -7.00
CA GLU A 239 0.38 26.67 -7.26
C GLU A 239 1.50 25.87 -7.94
N ARG A 240 1.72 24.65 -7.49
CA ARG A 240 2.73 23.76 -8.06
C ARG A 240 2.32 23.24 -9.42
N THR A 241 1.04 22.96 -9.66
CA THR A 241 0.57 22.54 -11.00
C THR A 241 0.66 23.70 -12.01
N SER A 242 0.50 24.95 -11.57
CA SER A 242 0.64 26.12 -12.45
C SER A 242 2.10 26.53 -12.68
N ASN A 243 3.00 26.31 -11.72
CA ASN A 243 4.37 26.85 -11.76
C ASN A 243 5.48 25.80 -11.92
N LEU A 244 5.24 24.53 -11.60
CA LEU A 244 6.21 23.45 -11.80
C LEU A 244 5.91 22.70 -13.09
N LYS A 245 6.80 22.85 -14.07
CA LYS A 245 6.90 21.90 -15.16
C LYS A 245 7.36 20.57 -14.58
N TRP A 246 6.49 19.56 -14.56
CA TRP A 246 6.91 18.21 -14.18
C TRP A 246 8.05 17.76 -15.10
N VAL A 247 9.24 17.57 -14.53
CA VAL A 247 10.41 17.09 -15.30
C VAL A 247 10.58 15.61 -15.01
N LYS A 248 10.51 14.80 -16.07
CA LYS A 248 10.70 13.35 -16.05
C LYS A 248 11.94 12.96 -15.22
N GLY A 249 11.75 12.07 -14.23
CA GLY A 249 12.84 11.52 -13.42
C GLY A 249 13.48 12.49 -12.40
N GLN A 250 13.03 13.75 -12.33
CA GLN A 250 13.57 14.73 -11.38
C GLN A 250 13.15 14.39 -9.94
N ASN A 251 11.96 13.84 -9.74
CA ASN A 251 11.44 13.45 -8.43
C ASN A 251 12.27 12.36 -7.77
N VAL A 252 12.88 11.48 -8.56
CA VAL A 252 13.78 10.42 -8.07
C VAL A 252 15.02 11.02 -7.39
N LYS A 253 15.43 12.22 -7.80
CA LYS A 253 16.63 12.91 -7.31
C LYS A 253 16.30 14.07 -6.36
N ASP A 254 15.03 14.31 -6.04
CA ASP A 254 14.64 15.44 -5.20
C ASP A 254 14.96 15.16 -3.72
N SER A 255 16.12 15.61 -3.28
CA SER A 255 16.52 15.59 -1.87
C SER A 255 15.91 16.74 -1.05
N SER A 256 15.33 17.75 -1.70
CA SER A 256 14.78 18.92 -1.02
C SER A 256 13.40 18.66 -0.40
N GLY A 257 12.68 17.66 -0.90
CA GLY A 257 11.29 17.39 -0.51
C GLY A 257 10.31 18.48 -0.94
N THR A 258 10.74 19.35 -1.86
CA THR A 258 9.96 20.46 -2.40
C THR A 258 9.26 20.12 -3.69
N VAL A 259 9.49 18.95 -4.28
CA VAL A 259 8.62 18.43 -5.34
C VAL A 259 7.52 17.61 -4.67
N LEU A 260 6.27 18.00 -4.86
CA LEU A 260 5.16 17.14 -4.44
C LEU A 260 5.35 15.82 -5.19
N PRO A 261 5.32 14.66 -4.50
CA PRO A 261 5.62 13.41 -5.17
C PRO A 261 4.67 13.14 -6.33
N ILE A 262 3.48 13.77 -6.35
CA ILE A 262 2.39 13.52 -7.28
C ILE A 262 1.49 14.78 -7.43
N PRO A 263 1.04 15.14 -8.65
CA PRO A 263 0.04 16.19 -8.85
C PRO A 263 -1.32 15.70 -8.36
N VAL A 264 -1.87 16.32 -7.32
CA VAL A 264 -3.16 15.91 -6.73
C VAL A 264 -4.29 16.92 -6.99
N VAL A 265 -4.09 17.81 -7.95
CA VAL A 265 -5.18 18.67 -8.42
C VAL A 265 -6.11 17.79 -9.26
N LEU A 266 -7.26 17.48 -8.68
CA LEU A 266 -8.33 16.79 -9.38
C LEU A 266 -9.20 17.87 -10.03
N ASP A 267 -9.37 17.77 -11.34
CA ASP A 267 -10.37 18.55 -12.06
C ASP A 267 -11.77 18.11 -11.62
N ARG A 268 -12.61 19.07 -11.21
CA ARG A 268 -13.98 18.79 -10.76
C ARG A 268 -14.86 18.27 -11.89
N GLU A 269 -14.67 18.77 -13.11
CA GLU A 269 -15.47 18.34 -14.26
C GLU A 269 -15.18 16.86 -14.61
N SER A 270 -13.91 16.46 -14.55
CA SER A 270 -13.48 15.06 -14.72
C SER A 270 -14.02 14.14 -13.62
N MET A 271 -14.04 14.60 -12.36
CA MET A 271 -14.61 13.84 -11.24
C MET A 271 -16.11 13.61 -11.44
N ASP A 272 -16.86 14.67 -11.76
CA ASP A 272 -18.30 14.61 -11.95
C ASP A 272 -18.67 13.77 -13.18
N SER A 273 -17.91 13.86 -14.28
CA SER A 273 -18.13 13.05 -15.49
C SER A 273 -17.96 11.54 -15.25
N ILE A 274 -16.89 11.13 -14.55
CA ILE A 274 -16.65 9.72 -14.24
C ILE A 274 -17.73 9.21 -13.29
N ILE A 275 -18.09 9.99 -12.27
CA ILE A 275 -19.18 9.69 -11.35
C ILE A 275 -20.51 9.49 -12.10
N SER A 276 -20.88 10.42 -12.97
CA SER A 276 -22.11 10.33 -13.77
C SER A 276 -22.08 9.15 -14.73
N SER A 277 -20.91 8.77 -15.27
CA SER A 277 -20.79 7.58 -16.13
C SER A 277 -21.05 6.27 -15.36
N PHE A 278 -20.76 6.23 -14.06
CA PHE A 278 -21.10 5.11 -13.18
C PHE A 278 -22.59 5.11 -12.81
N GLU A 279 -23.19 6.28 -12.52
CA GLU A 279 -24.64 6.39 -12.31
C GLU A 279 -25.43 5.93 -13.54
N VAL A 280 -25.00 6.33 -14.75
CA VAL A 280 -25.61 5.90 -16.02
C VAL A 280 -25.47 4.38 -16.22
N ARG A 281 -24.32 3.78 -15.89
CA ARG A 281 -24.18 2.30 -15.93
C ARG A 281 -25.08 1.61 -14.90
N ILE A 282 -25.21 2.14 -13.68
CA ILE A 282 -26.12 1.58 -12.67
C ILE A 282 -27.59 1.65 -13.15
N HIS A 283 -27.96 2.69 -13.88
CA HIS A 283 -29.30 2.86 -14.47
C HIS A 283 -29.54 2.11 -15.78
N LEU A 284 -28.49 1.71 -16.51
CA LEU A 284 -28.60 0.89 -17.73
C LEU A 284 -28.55 -0.63 -17.45
N PHE A 285 -28.04 -1.06 -16.29
CA PHE A 285 -28.02 -2.46 -15.85
C PHE A 285 -29.10 -2.94 -14.83
N PRO A 286 -30.18 -2.20 -14.47
CA PRO A 286 -31.26 -2.77 -13.64
C PRO A 286 -31.99 -3.92 -14.34
N SER A 287 -32.07 -3.88 -15.68
CA SER A 287 -32.79 -4.89 -16.47
C SER A 287 -32.07 -6.25 -16.49
N LEU A 288 -30.73 -6.28 -16.47
CA LEU A 288 -29.97 -7.54 -16.45
C LEU A 288 -30.05 -8.27 -15.10
N PHE A 289 -30.24 -7.55 -13.99
CA PHE A 289 -30.49 -8.17 -12.68
C PHE A 289 -31.95 -8.58 -12.45
N GLN A 290 -32.91 -7.99 -13.17
CA GLN A 290 -34.29 -8.50 -13.19
C GLN A 290 -34.44 -9.75 -14.07
N SER A 291 -33.69 -9.86 -15.17
CA SER A 291 -33.73 -11.06 -16.04
C SER A 291 -33.10 -12.30 -15.39
N LEU A 292 -32.17 -12.15 -14.44
CA LEU A 292 -31.56 -13.29 -13.72
C LEU A 292 -32.42 -13.83 -12.57
N LYS A 293 -33.44 -13.10 -12.12
CA LYS A 293 -34.41 -13.62 -11.14
C LYS A 293 -35.45 -14.58 -11.74
N TRP A 294 -35.58 -14.63 -13.06
CA TRP A 294 -36.54 -15.51 -13.73
C TRP A 294 -35.98 -16.89 -14.14
N VAL A 295 -34.67 -17.12 -14.02
CA VAL A 295 -34.03 -18.39 -14.44
C VAL A 295 -33.76 -19.35 -13.26
N ILE A 296 -34.09 -18.97 -12.01
CA ILE A 296 -33.90 -19.82 -10.82
C ILE A 296 -35.26 -20.32 -10.24
N GLN A 297 -36.38 -20.09 -10.94
CA GLN A 297 -37.70 -20.62 -10.55
C GLN A 297 -38.47 -21.25 -11.72
N SER A 298 -37.80 -22.13 -12.47
CA SER A 298 -38.43 -23.08 -13.37
C SER A 298 -37.71 -24.41 -13.31
#